data_AF-J9A9R0-F1
#
_entry.id   AF-J9A9R0-F1
#
_cell.length_a   1.000
_cell.length_b   1.000
_cell.length_c   1.000
_cell.angle_alpha   90.00
_cell.angle_beta   90.00
_cell.angle_gamma   90.00
#
_symmetry.space_group_name_H-M   'P 1'
#
loop_
_entity.id
_entity.type
_entity.pdbx_description
1 polymer ?
#
loop_
_entity_poly.entity_id
_entity_poly.type
_entity_poly.pdbx_seq_one_letter_code
_entity_poly.pdbx_strand_id
1 'polypeptide(L)'
;RKKGVTCETNNENGNCKHLCTDVKDGYYCHCRDGFQPNPRDPYDCIDIDECMGNNTCTQMCMNTKGSYLCRCLEDYENNVVVGAMTGKDCRAKSDPPLIMIAADGEVVQLNPAHAGETNRHAAGMHDENDIIAVDFDPRRELMFWIDSEKRKVYRSALPK
;
A
#
# COMPACT_ATOMS: atom_id res chain seq x y z
N ARG A 1 35.76 -7.78 -8.85
CA ARG A 1 36.86 -8.24 -7.97
C ARG A 1 38.19 -7.95 -8.64
N LYS A 2 39.03 -7.09 -8.05
CA LYS A 2 40.45 -6.96 -8.45
C LYS A 2 41.31 -7.87 -7.57
N LYS A 3 42.26 -8.59 -8.16
CA LYS A 3 43.20 -9.46 -7.42
C LYS A 3 44.40 -8.64 -6.93
N GLY A 4 44.84 -8.88 -5.70
CA GLY A 4 46.10 -8.35 -5.15
C GLY A 4 46.12 -6.88 -4.72
N VAL A 5 44.97 -6.20 -4.75
CA VAL A 5 44.82 -4.80 -4.34
C VAL A 5 43.86 -4.74 -3.15
N THR A 6 44.07 -3.79 -2.25
CA THR A 6 43.21 -3.50 -1.09
C THR A 6 42.45 -2.18 -1.27
N CYS A 7 41.46 -1.92 -0.43
CA CYS A 7 40.71 -0.66 -0.41
C CYS A 7 41.60 0.58 -0.21
N GLU A 8 42.70 0.45 0.51
CA GLU A 8 43.61 1.56 0.82
C GLU A 8 44.66 1.81 -0.26
N THR A 9 45.04 0.80 -1.04
CA THR A 9 46.19 0.87 -1.96
C THR A 9 45.87 1.49 -3.33
N ASN A 10 44.60 1.79 -3.63
CA ASN A 10 44.16 2.28 -4.93
C ASN A 10 43.21 3.48 -4.82
N ASN A 11 43.79 4.70 -4.76
CA ASN A 11 43.11 5.99 -4.90
C ASN A 11 41.92 6.22 -3.94
N GLU A 12 42.15 6.12 -2.62
CA GLU A 12 41.16 6.44 -1.56
C GLU A 12 39.81 5.70 -1.72
N ASN A 13 39.68 4.49 -1.16
CA ASN A 13 38.51 3.59 -1.23
C ASN A 13 38.48 2.62 -2.44
N GLY A 14 39.64 2.23 -2.97
CA GLY A 14 39.71 1.22 -4.03
C GLY A 14 39.06 1.64 -5.36
N ASN A 15 38.96 2.95 -5.62
CA ASN A 15 38.11 3.55 -6.68
C ASN A 15 36.60 3.23 -6.57
N CYS A 16 36.12 2.68 -5.44
CA CYS A 16 34.71 2.43 -5.24
C CYS A 16 33.97 3.75 -5.00
N LYS A 17 32.84 3.95 -5.68
CA LYS A 17 32.00 5.16 -5.52
C LYS A 17 31.44 5.32 -4.11
N HIS A 18 31.08 4.20 -3.47
CA HIS A 18 30.45 4.17 -2.16
C HIS A 18 31.29 3.43 -1.12
N LEU A 19 31.22 2.10 -1.09
CA LEU A 19 31.84 1.30 -0.04
C LEU A 19 32.79 0.27 -0.65
N CYS A 20 33.89 0.03 0.04
CA CYS A 20 34.91 -0.95 -0.31
C CYS A 20 35.10 -1.92 0.86
N THR A 21 35.19 -3.22 0.57
CA THR A 21 35.53 -4.24 1.57
C THR A 21 36.64 -5.15 1.06
N ASP A 22 37.69 -5.25 1.86
CA ASP A 22 38.79 -6.18 1.64
C ASP A 22 38.36 -7.62 1.93
N VAL A 23 38.85 -8.55 1.10
CA VAL A 23 38.62 -9.99 1.20
C VAL A 23 39.95 -10.72 1.01
N LYS A 24 39.99 -12.01 1.39
CA LYS A 24 41.23 -12.82 1.45
C LYS A 24 42.13 -12.74 0.20
N ASP A 25 41.56 -12.55 -1.00
CA ASP A 25 42.34 -12.29 -2.22
C ASP A 25 41.77 -11.13 -3.07
N GLY A 26 41.66 -9.95 -2.47
CA GLY A 26 41.35 -8.69 -3.16
C GLY A 26 40.33 -7.83 -2.42
N TYR A 27 39.54 -7.07 -3.17
CA TYR A 27 38.42 -6.30 -2.62
C TYR A 27 37.20 -6.34 -3.56
N TYR A 28 36.04 -5.95 -3.04
CA TYR A 28 34.86 -5.65 -3.83
C TYR A 28 34.19 -4.35 -3.41
N CYS A 29 33.61 -3.67 -4.38
CA CYS A 29 32.78 -2.49 -4.14
C CYS A 29 31.34 -2.92 -3.92
N HIS A 30 30.65 -2.21 -3.06
CA HIS A 30 29.21 -2.32 -2.88
C HIS A 30 28.59 -0.95 -2.65
N CYS A 31 27.31 -0.85 -2.93
CA CYS A 31 26.57 0.40 -2.87
C CYS A 31 25.87 0.54 -1.51
N ARG A 32 25.68 1.78 -1.06
CA ARG A 32 24.82 2.08 0.09
C ARG A 32 23.37 1.74 -0.25
N ASP A 33 22.53 1.58 0.76
CA ASP A 33 21.09 1.37 0.60
C ASP A 33 20.48 2.47 -0.30
N GLY A 34 19.53 2.08 -1.15
CA GLY A 34 18.94 2.94 -2.19
C GLY A 34 19.76 3.04 -3.49
N PHE A 35 20.87 2.31 -3.60
CA PHE A 35 21.71 2.30 -4.80
C PHE A 35 22.06 0.88 -5.23
N GLN A 36 22.27 0.71 -6.54
CA GLN A 36 22.69 -0.55 -7.15
C GLN A 36 23.98 -0.35 -7.98
N PRO A 37 24.79 -1.41 -8.16
CA PRO A 37 25.97 -1.33 -9.01
C PRO A 37 25.60 -0.92 -10.44
N ASN A 38 26.36 -0.01 -11.03
CA ASN A 38 26.15 0.38 -12.41
C ASN A 38 26.44 -0.83 -13.33
N PRO A 39 25.51 -1.26 -14.21
CA PRO A 39 25.73 -2.40 -15.09
C PRO A 39 26.92 -2.25 -16.04
N ARG A 40 27.35 -1.02 -16.32
CA ARG A 40 28.49 -0.71 -17.20
C ARG A 40 29.80 -0.50 -16.42
N ASP A 41 29.72 -0.16 -15.15
CA ASP A 41 30.88 0.05 -14.28
C ASP A 41 30.61 -0.45 -12.85
N PRO A 42 31.08 -1.64 -12.47
CA PRO A 42 30.80 -2.22 -11.16
C PRO A 42 31.49 -1.48 -9.99
N TYR A 43 32.31 -0.45 -10.26
CA TYR A 43 32.88 0.44 -9.23
C TYR A 43 32.01 1.68 -8.98
N ASP A 44 31.04 1.94 -9.87
CA ASP A 44 30.09 3.03 -9.77
C ASP A 44 28.74 2.55 -9.21
N CYS A 45 28.02 3.47 -8.57
CA CYS A 45 26.73 3.19 -7.95
C CYS A 45 25.69 4.15 -8.52
N ILE A 46 24.64 3.57 -9.09
CA ILE A 46 23.49 4.32 -9.60
C ILE A 46 22.32 4.20 -8.64
N ASP A 47 21.52 5.24 -8.62
CA ASP A 47 20.28 5.31 -7.86
C ASP A 47 19.33 4.17 -8.26
N ILE A 48 18.66 3.56 -7.29
CA ILE A 48 17.53 2.67 -7.55
C ILE A 48 16.30 3.56 -7.66
N ASP A 49 15.60 3.51 -8.79
CA ASP A 49 14.31 4.18 -8.90
C ASP A 49 13.21 3.30 -8.32
N GLU A 50 12.88 3.51 -7.05
CA GLU A 50 11.84 2.71 -6.39
C GLU A 50 10.44 2.96 -6.99
N CYS A 51 10.23 4.06 -7.69
CA CYS A 51 8.95 4.37 -8.34
C CYS A 51 8.69 3.54 -9.60
N MET A 52 9.72 2.86 -10.14
CA MET A 52 9.55 1.85 -11.18
C MET A 52 9.06 0.50 -10.63
N GLY A 53 9.11 0.32 -9.30
CA GLY A 53 8.56 -0.83 -8.60
C GLY A 53 7.04 -0.75 -8.44
N ASN A 54 6.37 -1.89 -8.35
CA ASN A 54 4.95 -1.94 -8.06
C ASN A 54 4.70 -1.83 -6.54
N ASN A 55 3.63 -1.15 -6.13
CA ASN A 55 3.23 -0.98 -4.72
C ASN A 55 4.24 -0.24 -3.81
N THR A 56 5.14 0.57 -4.37
CA THR A 56 6.10 1.38 -3.59
C THR A 56 5.43 2.48 -2.78
N CYS A 57 4.43 3.14 -3.38
CA CYS A 57 3.53 4.12 -2.77
C CYS A 57 2.10 3.78 -3.21
N THR A 58 1.09 4.07 -2.39
CA THR A 58 -0.31 3.81 -2.77
C THR A 58 -0.85 4.81 -3.79
N GLN A 59 -0.30 6.03 -3.83
CA GLN A 59 -0.72 7.09 -4.73
C GLN A 59 0.46 7.65 -5.54
N MET A 60 1.06 8.75 -5.10
CA MET A 60 2.12 9.42 -5.85
C MET A 60 3.49 8.99 -5.33
N CYS A 61 4.40 8.65 -6.24
CA CYS A 61 5.79 8.34 -5.94
C CYS A 61 6.72 9.37 -6.61
N MET A 62 7.70 9.86 -5.87
CA MET A 62 8.75 10.74 -6.38
C MET A 62 10.11 10.16 -6.01
N ASN A 63 10.85 9.70 -7.01
CA ASN A 63 12.18 9.15 -6.81
C ASN A 63 13.16 10.25 -6.37
N THR A 64 14.06 9.92 -5.46
CA THR A 64 15.11 10.83 -4.97
C THR A 64 16.43 10.10 -4.89
N LYS A 65 17.54 10.83 -4.78
CA LYS A 65 18.84 10.16 -4.75
C LYS A 65 19.02 9.36 -3.44
N GLY A 66 19.05 8.04 -3.55
CA GLY A 66 19.22 7.06 -2.48
C GLY A 66 17.95 6.75 -1.70
N SER A 67 16.78 7.21 -2.16
CA SER A 67 15.50 7.02 -1.47
C SER A 67 14.33 7.47 -2.35
N TYR A 68 13.13 7.53 -1.80
CA TYR A 68 11.96 8.07 -2.49
C TYR A 68 11.00 8.72 -1.51
N LEU A 69 10.12 9.54 -2.04
CA LEU A 69 9.07 10.20 -1.29
C LEU A 69 7.71 9.79 -1.83
N CYS A 70 6.87 9.24 -0.96
CA CYS A 70 5.45 9.07 -1.24
C CYS A 70 4.70 10.35 -0.91
N ARG A 71 3.76 10.73 -1.78
CA ARG A 71 2.83 11.84 -1.55
C ARG A 71 1.40 11.37 -1.79
N CYS A 72 0.48 12.02 -1.09
CA CYS A 72 -0.94 11.81 -1.27
C CYS A 72 -1.54 12.90 -2.16
N LEU A 73 -2.58 12.53 -2.90
CA LEU A 73 -3.43 13.44 -3.65
C LEU A 73 -4.14 14.41 -2.70
N GLU A 74 -4.73 15.45 -3.28
CA GLU A 74 -5.66 16.32 -2.55
C GLU A 74 -6.77 15.47 -1.89
N ASP A 75 -7.18 15.86 -0.68
CA ASP A 75 -8.09 15.12 0.19
C ASP A 75 -7.59 13.78 0.77
N TYR A 76 -6.30 13.49 0.64
CA TYR A 76 -5.66 12.35 1.32
C TYR A 76 -4.53 12.79 2.25
N GLU A 77 -4.24 11.97 3.27
CA GLU A 77 -3.14 12.16 4.21
C GLU A 77 -2.41 10.86 4.53
N ASN A 78 -1.13 10.97 4.88
CA ASN A 78 -0.24 9.85 5.20
C ASN A 78 0.05 9.75 6.70
N ASN A 79 -0.79 10.35 7.55
CA ASN A 79 -0.64 10.40 9.00
C ASN A 79 -0.86 9.03 9.69
N VAL A 80 -0.97 7.94 8.91
CA VAL A 80 -1.29 6.62 9.45
C VAL A 80 -0.18 5.60 9.29
N VAL A 81 0.06 4.90 10.38
CA VAL A 81 1.04 3.82 10.52
C VAL A 81 0.32 2.50 10.23
N VAL A 82 0.58 1.91 9.06
CA VAL A 82 0.09 0.57 8.69
C VAL A 82 1.28 -0.36 8.51
N GLY A 83 1.76 -0.96 9.60
CA GLY A 83 2.89 -1.89 9.58
C GLY A 83 4.11 -1.35 8.80
N ALA A 84 4.61 -2.12 7.83
CA ALA A 84 5.75 -1.76 6.99
C ALA A 84 5.47 -0.63 5.97
N MET A 85 4.21 -0.21 5.79
CA MET A 85 3.81 0.87 4.87
C MET A 85 3.70 2.24 5.55
N THR A 86 4.29 2.40 6.73
CA THR A 86 4.29 3.67 7.47
C THR A 86 4.80 4.82 6.59
N GLY A 87 3.96 5.85 6.41
CA GLY A 87 4.27 7.02 5.56
C GLY A 87 4.19 6.77 4.04
N LYS A 88 3.80 5.56 3.61
CA LYS A 88 3.65 5.18 2.19
C LYS A 88 2.19 4.90 1.80
N ASP A 89 1.31 4.83 2.78
CA ASP A 89 -0.13 4.69 2.63
C ASP A 89 -0.82 6.07 2.71
N CYS A 90 -1.93 6.23 1.98
CA CYS A 90 -2.66 7.48 1.83
C CYS A 90 -4.13 7.23 2.12
N ARG A 91 -4.63 7.80 3.21
CA ARG A 91 -6.02 7.68 3.64
C ARG A 91 -6.79 8.94 3.29
N ALA A 92 -8.04 8.78 2.86
CA ALA A 92 -8.91 9.91 2.63
C ALA A 92 -9.12 10.67 3.95
N LYS A 93 -9.12 12.00 3.88
CA LYS A 93 -9.41 12.90 5.01
C LYS A 93 -10.91 12.93 5.37
N SER A 94 -11.76 12.42 4.47
CA SER A 94 -13.21 12.35 4.64
C SER A 94 -13.62 11.35 5.72
N ASP A 95 -14.93 11.13 5.85
CA ASP A 95 -15.51 10.19 6.79
C ASP A 95 -14.90 8.78 6.69
N PRO A 96 -14.83 8.04 7.80
CA PRO A 96 -14.32 6.68 7.81
C PRO A 96 -15.07 5.78 6.83
N PRO A 97 -14.38 4.84 6.15
CA PRO A 97 -15.04 3.93 5.23
C PRO A 97 -16.03 3.05 5.98
N LEU A 98 -17.24 2.90 5.45
CA LEU A 98 -18.20 1.90 5.91
C LEU A 98 -18.06 0.63 5.09
N ILE A 99 -17.99 -0.51 5.76
CA ILE A 99 -17.98 -1.82 5.10
C ILE A 99 -19.40 -2.36 5.14
N MET A 100 -19.98 -2.67 3.98
CA MET A 100 -21.27 -3.35 3.87
C MET A 100 -21.06 -4.77 3.35
N ILE A 101 -21.61 -5.75 4.05
CA ILE A 101 -21.53 -7.17 3.69
C ILE A 101 -22.90 -7.82 3.83
N ALA A 102 -23.18 -8.84 3.01
CA ALA A 102 -24.27 -9.76 3.28
C ALA A 102 -23.77 -10.83 4.25
N ALA A 103 -24.45 -11.00 5.39
CA ALA A 103 -24.16 -12.03 6.37
C ALA A 103 -25.43 -12.42 7.11
N ASP A 104 -25.66 -13.74 7.27
CA ASP A 104 -26.77 -14.26 8.09
C ASP A 104 -28.16 -13.76 7.66
N GLY A 105 -28.43 -13.73 6.34
CA GLY A 105 -29.72 -13.23 5.81
C GLY A 105 -29.92 -11.71 5.93
N GLU A 106 -28.87 -10.97 6.32
CA GLU A 106 -28.90 -9.53 6.54
C GLU A 106 -27.81 -8.80 5.77
N VAL A 107 -28.01 -7.51 5.54
CA VAL A 107 -26.92 -6.61 5.15
C VAL A 107 -26.34 -5.96 6.40
N VAL A 108 -25.10 -6.31 6.73
CA VAL A 108 -24.38 -5.80 7.90
C VAL A 108 -23.45 -4.67 7.47
N GLN A 109 -23.54 -3.55 8.18
CA GLN A 109 -22.65 -2.40 8.07
C GLN A 109 -21.69 -2.39 9.27
N LEU A 110 -20.40 -2.35 8.97
CA LEU A 110 -19.31 -2.28 9.95
C LEU A 110 -18.60 -0.93 9.82
N ASN A 111 -18.34 -0.28 10.95
CA ASN A 111 -17.49 0.90 11.01
C ASN A 111 -16.08 0.49 11.53
N PRO A 112 -15.06 0.43 10.67
CA PRO A 112 -13.70 0.06 11.07
C PRO A 112 -13.04 1.08 12.01
N ALA A 113 -13.48 2.33 11.98
CA ALA A 113 -12.97 3.37 12.89
C ALA A 113 -13.58 3.29 14.29
N HIS A 114 -14.77 2.68 14.42
CA HIS A 114 -15.47 2.47 15.69
C HIS A 114 -15.72 0.98 15.88
N ALA A 115 -14.66 0.25 16.25
CA ALA A 115 -14.73 -1.18 16.52
C ALA A 115 -15.79 -1.48 17.60
N GLY A 116 -16.98 -1.90 17.18
CA GLY A 116 -18.11 -2.19 18.06
C GLY A 116 -19.47 -1.69 17.55
N GLU A 117 -19.51 -0.74 16.62
CA GLU A 117 -20.76 -0.30 15.99
C GLU A 117 -21.05 -1.13 14.74
N THR A 118 -22.06 -2.00 14.85
CA THR A 118 -22.60 -2.78 13.74
C THR A 118 -24.05 -2.40 13.50
N ASN A 119 -24.34 -1.82 12.34
CA ASN A 119 -25.72 -1.58 11.93
C ASN A 119 -26.17 -2.75 11.05
N ARG A 120 -27.29 -3.38 11.42
CA ARG A 120 -27.87 -4.49 10.64
C ARG A 120 -29.09 -3.96 9.90
N HIS A 121 -29.07 -4.13 8.58
CA HIS A 121 -30.14 -3.74 7.68
C HIS A 121 -30.80 -5.00 7.13
N ALA A 122 -32.06 -5.20 7.48
CA ALA A 122 -33.00 -6.02 6.71
C ALA A 122 -34.43 -5.70 7.18
N ALA A 123 -35.33 -5.47 6.23
CA ALA A 123 -36.76 -5.26 6.50
C ALA A 123 -37.52 -6.56 6.17
N GLY A 124 -37.50 -7.54 7.08
CA GLY A 124 -38.25 -8.79 6.93
C GLY A 124 -37.61 -9.99 7.63
N MET A 125 -38.36 -11.10 7.70
CA MET A 125 -37.98 -12.36 8.35
C MET A 125 -36.60 -12.85 7.89
N HIS A 126 -35.58 -12.56 8.71
CA HIS A 126 -34.17 -12.82 8.46
C HIS A 126 -33.88 -14.27 8.05
N ASP A 127 -34.57 -15.23 8.67
CA ASP A 127 -34.40 -16.67 8.44
C ASP A 127 -34.88 -17.14 7.04
N GLU A 128 -35.55 -16.29 6.27
CA GLU A 128 -36.04 -16.62 4.92
C GLU A 128 -35.35 -15.84 3.80
N ASN A 129 -34.31 -15.06 4.12
CA ASN A 129 -33.61 -14.25 3.13
C ASN A 129 -32.34 -14.96 2.64
N ASP A 130 -32.08 -14.91 1.34
CA ASP A 130 -30.83 -15.37 0.74
C ASP A 130 -30.20 -14.22 -0.04
N ILE A 131 -29.38 -13.41 0.64
CA ILE A 131 -28.77 -12.21 0.06
C ILE A 131 -27.46 -12.58 -0.63
N ILE A 132 -27.45 -12.48 -1.96
CA ILE A 132 -26.32 -12.89 -2.81
C ILE A 132 -25.49 -11.72 -3.35
N ALA A 133 -26.02 -10.50 -3.29
CA ALA A 133 -25.33 -9.32 -3.77
C ALA A 133 -25.78 -8.07 -3.01
N VAL A 134 -24.83 -7.17 -2.77
CA VAL A 134 -25.03 -5.85 -2.17
C VAL A 134 -24.25 -4.83 -3.00
N ASP A 135 -24.82 -3.66 -3.23
CA ASP A 135 -24.15 -2.53 -3.88
C ASP A 135 -24.62 -1.20 -3.27
N PHE A 136 -23.86 -0.13 -3.48
CA PHE A 136 -24.12 1.17 -2.88
C PHE A 136 -23.89 2.33 -3.84
N ASP A 137 -24.85 3.25 -3.90
CA ASP A 137 -24.73 4.53 -4.60
C ASP A 137 -24.33 5.63 -3.61
N PRO A 138 -23.04 6.04 -3.59
CA PRO A 138 -22.57 7.07 -2.66
C PRO A 138 -23.08 8.48 -3.00
N ARG A 139 -23.58 8.73 -4.21
CA ARG A 139 -24.12 10.05 -4.58
C ARG A 139 -25.55 10.23 -4.09
N ARG A 140 -26.30 9.13 -3.99
CA ARG A 140 -27.70 9.12 -3.53
C ARG A 140 -27.87 8.58 -2.12
N GLU A 141 -26.80 8.07 -1.51
CA GLU A 141 -26.79 7.41 -0.21
C GLU A 141 -27.81 6.25 -0.14
N LEU A 142 -27.88 5.46 -1.22
CA LEU A 142 -28.79 4.34 -1.36
C LEU A 142 -28.02 3.02 -1.44
N MET A 143 -28.41 2.07 -0.58
CA MET A 143 -27.95 0.69 -0.66
C MET A 143 -28.96 -0.16 -1.43
N PHE A 144 -28.45 -1.16 -2.15
CA PHE A 144 -29.21 -2.12 -2.93
C PHE A 144 -28.78 -3.53 -2.55
N TRP A 145 -29.73 -4.46 -2.49
CA TRP A 145 -29.39 -5.87 -2.32
C TRP A 145 -30.34 -6.77 -3.11
N ILE A 146 -29.81 -7.93 -3.51
CA ILE A 146 -30.55 -8.95 -4.25
C ILE A 146 -30.80 -10.12 -3.32
N ASP A 147 -32.07 -10.48 -3.17
CA ASP A 147 -32.49 -11.66 -2.45
C ASP A 147 -32.96 -12.74 -3.45
N SER A 148 -32.26 -13.87 -3.51
CA SER A 148 -32.56 -14.99 -4.41
C SER A 148 -33.85 -15.71 -4.03
N GLU A 149 -34.11 -15.87 -2.73
CA GLU A 149 -35.28 -16.57 -2.22
C GLU A 149 -36.55 -15.76 -2.51
N LYS A 150 -36.51 -14.46 -2.28
CA LYS A 150 -37.62 -13.54 -2.59
C LYS A 150 -37.70 -13.17 -4.07
N ARG A 151 -36.66 -13.46 -4.86
CA ARG A 151 -36.51 -13.11 -6.28
C ARG A 151 -36.74 -11.61 -6.55
N LYS A 152 -36.21 -10.77 -5.65
CA LYS A 152 -36.43 -9.31 -5.68
C LYS A 152 -35.14 -8.56 -5.44
N VAL A 153 -35.12 -7.34 -5.98
CA VAL A 153 -34.12 -6.32 -5.65
C VAL A 153 -34.75 -5.37 -4.66
N TYR A 154 -34.06 -5.16 -3.55
CA TYR A 154 -34.46 -4.24 -2.51
C TYR A 154 -33.52 -3.04 -2.48
N ARG A 155 -33.99 -1.95 -1.86
CA ARG A 155 -33.19 -0.76 -1.63
C ARG A 155 -33.61 -0.06 -0.35
N SER A 156 -32.66 0.60 0.30
CA SER A 156 -32.91 1.48 1.45
C SER A 156 -31.96 2.67 1.43
N ALA A 157 -32.34 3.76 2.07
CA ALA A 157 -31.36 4.78 2.45
C ALA A 157 -30.55 4.27 3.65
N LEU A 158 -29.31 4.74 3.79
CA LEU A 158 -28.56 4.53 5.02
C LEU A 158 -29.25 5.28 6.17
N PRO A 159 -29.46 4.67 7.34
CA PRO A 159 -29.91 5.39 8.51
C PRO A 159 -28.82 6.39 8.91
N LYS A 160 -29.28 7.61 9.20
CA LYS A 160 -28.44 8.69 9.71
C LYS A 160 -28.08 8.46 11.17
#